data_AF-A0A1G2QMP1-F1
#
_entry.id   AF-A0A1G2QMP1-F1
#
_cell.length_a   1.000
_cell.length_b   1.000
_cell.length_c   1.000
_cell.angle_alpha   90.00
_cell.angle_beta   90.00
_cell.angle_gamma   90.00
#
_symmetry.space_group_name_H-M   'P 1'
#
loop_
_entity.id
_entity.type
_entity.pdbx_description
1 polymer ?
#
loop_
_entity_poly.entity_id
_entity_poly.type
_entity_poly.pdbx_seq_one_letter_code
_entity_poly.pdbx_strand_id
1 'polypeptide(L)'
;MSVIDASEDLSMKMTVQIATMTGPDNRWYTGEEVGHDPTNDEASFRFILKGEAERFDQWWRGISWQQKFQEYWKAIMFLTERGERFPQSV
;
A
#
# COMPACT_ATOMS: atom_id res chain seq x y z
N MET A 1 9.05 1.78 -26.02
CA MET A 1 8.65 1.63 -24.61
C MET A 1 9.88 1.17 -23.87
N SER A 2 10.52 2.05 -23.10
CA SER A 2 11.82 1.76 -22.50
C SER A 2 11.61 0.94 -21.23
N VAL A 3 12.52 0.02 -20.93
CA VAL A 3 12.46 -0.86 -19.74
C VAL A 3 12.36 -0.08 -18.42
N ILE A 4 12.78 1.19 -18.44
CA ILE A 4 12.76 2.12 -17.31
C ILE A 4 11.32 2.41 -16.84
N ASP A 5 10.37 2.55 -17.77
CA ASP A 5 8.98 2.91 -17.45
C ASP A 5 8.25 1.79 -16.67
N ALA A 6 8.56 0.53 -16.98
CA ALA A 6 7.93 -0.63 -16.33
C ALA A 6 8.48 -0.88 -14.92
N SER A 7 9.79 -0.65 -14.72
CA SER A 7 10.39 -0.75 -13.38
C SER A 7 9.89 0.35 -12.44
N GLU A 8 9.70 1.56 -12.97
CA GLU A 8 9.17 2.69 -12.19
C GLU A 8 7.69 2.48 -11.84
N ASP A 9 6.86 2.02 -12.79
CA ASP A 9 5.46 1.67 -12.52
C ASP A 9 5.33 0.62 -11.41
N LEU A 10 6.17 -0.42 -11.45
CA LEU A 10 6.16 -1.48 -10.44
C LEU A 10 6.57 -0.95 -9.07
N SER A 11 7.63 -0.14 -8.99
CA SER A 11 8.10 0.45 -7.73
C SER A 11 7.04 1.35 -7.09
N MET A 12 6.41 2.21 -7.91
CA MET A 12 5.32 3.07 -7.47
C MET A 12 4.13 2.24 -6.99
N LYS A 13 3.73 1.24 -7.76
CA LYS A 13 2.63 0.33 -7.42
C LYS A 13 2.86 -0.33 -6.06
N MET A 14 4.05 -0.89 -5.83
CA MET A 14 4.38 -1.55 -4.57
C MET A 14 4.31 -0.57 -3.40
N THR A 15 4.83 0.65 -3.56
CA THR A 15 4.79 1.69 -2.52
C THR A 15 3.36 2.08 -2.16
N VAL A 16 2.51 2.31 -3.16
CA VAL A 16 1.10 2.66 -2.93
C VAL A 16 0.35 1.48 -2.29
N GLN A 17 0.58 0.26 -2.77
CA GLN A 17 -0.04 -0.94 -2.19
C GLN A 17 0.31 -1.12 -0.72
N ILE A 18 1.58 -0.92 -0.34
CA ILE A 18 2.03 -0.97 1.05
C ILE A 18 1.31 0.10 1.89
N ALA A 19 1.27 1.35 1.42
CA ALA A 19 0.60 2.44 2.14
C ALA A 19 -0.91 2.19 2.30
N THR A 20 -1.59 1.65 1.28
CA THR A 20 -3.00 1.27 1.38
C THR A 20 -3.19 0.14 2.38
N MET A 21 -2.36 -0.90 2.30
CA MET A 21 -2.40 -2.08 3.15
C MET A 21 -2.14 -1.78 4.62
N THR A 22 -1.20 -0.88 4.93
CA THR A 22 -0.90 -0.45 6.31
C THR A 22 -1.72 0.77 6.75
N GLY A 23 -2.62 1.23 5.88
CA GLY A 23 -3.52 2.36 6.09
C GLY A 23 -4.54 2.12 7.20
N PRO A 24 -5.15 3.20 7.73
CA PRO A 24 -6.11 3.13 8.83
C PRO A 24 -7.35 2.27 8.51
N ASP A 25 -7.76 2.16 7.25
CA ASP A 25 -8.89 1.32 6.86
C ASP A 25 -8.60 -0.18 7.04
N ASN A 26 -7.33 -0.56 6.90
CA ASN A 26 -6.86 -1.93 7.07
C ASN A 26 -6.38 -2.22 8.49
N ARG A 27 -5.98 -1.19 9.25
CA ARG A 27 -5.75 -1.28 10.70
C ARG A 27 -7.08 -1.11 11.46
N TRP A 28 -7.75 -2.20 11.78
CA TRP A 28 -8.96 -2.12 12.60
C TRP A 28 -8.59 -1.72 14.04
N TYR A 29 -9.43 -0.91 14.67
CA TYR A 29 -9.30 -0.55 16.08
C TYR A 29 -10.60 -0.89 16.80
N THR A 30 -10.48 -1.67 17.88
CA THR A 30 -11.49 -2.06 18.88
C THR A 30 -12.96 -2.08 18.41
N GLY A 31 -13.48 -3.28 18.15
CA GLY A 31 -14.89 -3.53 17.81
C GLY A 31 -15.07 -4.72 16.87
N GLU A 32 -14.05 -5.02 16.06
CA GLU A 32 -13.91 -6.25 15.28
C GLU A 32 -12.69 -7.03 15.84
N GLU A 33 -12.98 -7.93 16.77
CA GLU A 33 -12.20 -9.11 17.22
C GLU A 33 -10.74 -9.02 17.72
N VAL A 34 -10.02 -7.90 17.63
CA VAL A 34 -8.62 -7.89 18.08
C VAL A 34 -8.32 -6.69 18.96
N GLY A 35 -8.05 -6.97 20.24
CA GLY A 35 -7.84 -5.98 21.31
C GLY A 35 -6.48 -5.29 21.27
N HIS A 36 -5.82 -5.26 20.11
CA HIS A 36 -4.49 -4.64 19.88
C HIS A 36 -4.44 -3.92 18.54
N ASP A 37 -3.47 -3.01 18.39
CA ASP A 37 -3.14 -2.39 17.09
C ASP A 37 -2.54 -3.47 16.16
N PRO A 38 -3.17 -3.79 15.02
CA PRO A 38 -2.71 -4.88 14.18
C PRO A 38 -1.30 -4.63 13.66
N THR A 39 -0.50 -5.70 13.70
CA THR A 39 0.83 -5.74 13.09
C THR A 39 0.72 -5.56 11.57
N ASN A 40 1.83 -5.21 10.91
CA ASN A 40 1.87 -5.10 9.46
C ASN A 40 1.48 -6.42 8.77
N ASP A 41 1.83 -7.57 9.35
CA ASP A 41 1.46 -8.89 8.81
C ASP A 41 -0.05 -9.14 8.92
N GLU A 42 -0.66 -8.81 10.05
CA GLU A 42 -2.11 -8.93 10.26
C GLU A 42 -2.90 -8.01 9.31
N ALA A 43 -2.44 -6.77 9.13
CA ALA A 43 -3.01 -5.84 8.17
C ALA A 43 -2.88 -6.35 6.72
N SER A 44 -1.71 -6.91 6.38
CA SER A 44 -1.44 -7.53 5.06
C SER A 44 -2.37 -8.71 4.79
N PHE A 45 -2.53 -9.59 5.77
CA PHE A 45 -3.38 -10.76 5.66
C PHE A 45 -4.85 -10.38 5.48
N ARG A 46 -5.36 -9.39 6.25
CA ARG A 46 -6.74 -8.89 6.09
C ARG A 46 -6.96 -8.23 4.73
N PHE A 47 -5.99 -7.44 4.26
CA PHE A 47 -6.06 -6.80 2.94
C PHE A 47 -6.26 -7.83 1.82
N ILE A 48 -5.57 -8.97 1.91
CA ILE A 48 -5.73 -10.09 0.99
C ILE A 48 -7.09 -10.77 1.18
N LEU A 49 -7.47 -11.12 2.41
CA LEU A 49 -8.73 -11.82 2.70
C LEU A 49 -9.98 -11.05 2.26
N LYS A 50 -9.95 -9.71 2.34
CA LYS A 50 -11.05 -8.85 1.89
C LYS A 50 -11.10 -8.66 0.37
N GLY A 51 -10.15 -9.22 -0.38
CA GLY A 51 -10.02 -9.05 -1.82
C GLY A 51 -9.52 -7.67 -2.24
N GLU A 52 -8.99 -6.87 -1.31
CA GLU A 52 -8.52 -5.51 -1.59
C GLU A 52 -7.26 -5.52 -2.46
N ALA A 53 -6.45 -6.58 -2.40
CA ALA A 53 -5.31 -6.76 -3.30
C ALA A 53 -5.72 -6.86 -4.77
N GLU A 54 -6.82 -7.56 -5.08
CA GLU A 54 -7.33 -7.68 -6.44
C GLU A 54 -7.95 -6.35 -6.91
N ARG A 55 -8.77 -5.72 -6.05
CA ARG A 55 -9.37 -4.40 -6.35
C ARG A 55 -8.31 -3.34 -6.60
N PHE A 56 -7.24 -3.36 -5.80
CA PHE A 56 -6.09 -2.49 -5.98
C PHE A 56 -5.41 -2.70 -7.34
N ASP A 57 -5.16 -3.96 -7.74
CA ASP A 57 -4.55 -4.26 -9.04
C ASP A 57 -5.41 -3.75 -10.22
N GLN A 58 -6.72 -3.99 -10.15
CA GLN A 58 -7.67 -3.52 -11.16
C GLN A 58 -7.70 -1.99 -11.24
N TRP A 59 -7.74 -1.32 -10.08
CA TRP A 59 -7.70 0.15 -10.01
C TRP A 59 -6.38 0.72 -10.55
N TRP A 60 -5.23 0.16 -10.16
CA TRP A 60 -3.91 0.64 -10.61
C TRP A 60 -3.76 0.59 -12.13
N ARG A 61 -4.31 -0.46 -12.76
CA ARG A 61 -4.33 -0.59 -14.23
C ARG A 61 -5.28 0.41 -14.90
N GLY A 62 -6.31 0.86 -14.19
CA GLY A 62 -7.33 1.78 -14.71
C GLY A 62 -6.98 3.26 -14.62
N ILE A 63 -5.97 3.65 -13.83
CA ILE A 63 -5.59 5.04 -13.64
C ILE A 63 -4.45 5.49 -14.57
N SER A 64 -4.44 6.78 -14.89
CA SER A 64 -3.42 7.41 -15.75
C SER A 64 -2.06 7.52 -15.05
N TRP A 65 -1.00 7.73 -15.82
CA TRP A 65 0.35 7.94 -15.28
C TRP A 65 0.43 9.12 -14.29
N GLN A 66 -0.24 10.22 -14.60
CA GLN A 66 -0.29 11.39 -13.71
C GLN A 66 -0.95 11.05 -12.37
N GLN A 67 -2.04 10.26 -12.39
CA GLN A 67 -2.71 9.81 -11.17
C GLN A 67 -1.83 8.86 -10.37
N LYS A 68 -1.13 7.92 -11.02
CA LYS A 68 -0.16 7.04 -10.35
C LYS A 68 0.90 7.84 -9.60
N PHE A 69 1.42 8.92 -10.20
CA PHE A 69 2.40 9.78 -9.56
C PHE A 69 1.84 10.53 -8.34
N GLN A 70 0.60 11.02 -8.44
CA GLN A 70 -0.09 11.67 -7.32
C GLN A 70 -0.30 10.71 -6.14
N GLU A 71 -0.74 9.48 -6.42
CA GLU A 71 -0.97 8.45 -5.39
C GLU A 71 0.34 7.97 -4.78
N TYR A 72 1.39 7.82 -5.58
CA TYR A 72 2.74 7.53 -5.10
C TYR A 72 3.26 8.61 -4.14
N TRP A 73 3.08 9.89 -4.47
CA TRP A 73 3.50 10.98 -3.59
C TRP A 73 2.73 10.98 -2.26
N LYS A 74 1.41 10.76 -2.30
CA LYS A 74 0.59 10.61 -1.09
C LYS A 74 1.08 9.44 -0.23
N ALA A 75 1.41 8.31 -0.86
CA ALA A 75 1.92 7.13 -0.16
C ALA A 75 3.28 7.41 0.52
N ILE A 76 4.21 8.09 -0.17
CA ILE A 76 5.49 8.50 0.44
C ILE A 76 5.26 9.38 1.66
N MET A 77 4.40 10.40 1.55
CA MET A 77 4.10 11.31 2.67
C MET A 77 3.53 10.53 3.86
N PHE A 78 2.53 9.68 3.61
CA PHE A 78 1.91 8.84 4.64
C PHE A 78 2.93 7.92 5.35
N LEU A 79 3.76 7.21 4.58
CA LEU A 79 4.76 6.29 5.14
C LEU A 79 5.85 7.05 5.92
N THR A 80 6.24 8.23 5.45
CA THR A 80 7.25 9.08 6.10
C THR A 80 6.73 9.65 7.43
N GLU A 81 5.49 10.15 7.46
CA GLU A 81 4.86 10.71 8.67
C GLU A 81 4.71 9.67 9.79
N ARG A 82 4.55 8.40 9.45
CA ARG A 82 4.44 7.29 10.41
C ARG A 82 5.78 6.82 10.97
N GLY A 83 6.91 7.32 10.45
CA GLY A 83 8.24 6.86 10.86
C GLY A 83 8.50 5.39 10.54
N GLU A 84 7.73 4.77 9.64
CA GLU A 84 7.98 3.40 9.19
C GLU A 84 9.26 3.40 8.37
N ARG A 85 10.37 2.96 9.00
CA ARG A 85 11.61 2.69 8.28
C ARG A 85 11.37 1.52 7.34
N PHE A 86 11.67 1.72 6.06
CA PHE A 86 11.83 0.63 5.11
C PHE A 86 12.68 -0.48 5.75
N PRO A 87 12.31 -1.76 5.63
CA PRO A 87 13.22 -2.82 5.99
C PRO A 87 14.46 -2.65 5.11
N GLN A 88 15.59 -2.29 5.73
CA GLN A 88 16.87 -2.41 5.06
C GLN A 88 17.10 -3.92 4.93
N SER A 89 17.19 -4.37 3.68
CA SER A 89 17.63 -5.72 3.35
C SER A 89 18.92 -6.03 4.11
N VAL A 90 18.88 -7.08 4.93
CA VAL A 90 20.06 -7.68 5.60
C VAL A 90 20.90 -8.40 4.57
#